data_AF-A0A3R7M972-F1
#
_entry.id   AF-A0A3R7M972-F1
#
_cell.length_a   1.000
_cell.length_b   1.000
_cell.length_c   1.000
_cell.angle_alpha   90.00
_cell.angle_beta   90.00
_cell.angle_gamma   90.00
#
_symmetry.space_group_name_H-M   'P 1'
#
loop_
_entity.id
_entity.type
_entity.pdbx_description
1 polymer ?
#
loop_
_entity_poly.entity_id
_entity_poly.type
_entity_poly.pdbx_seq_one_letter_code
_entity_poly.pdbx_strand_id
1 'polypeptide(L)'
;MRVREATEADLPAVMNVLDGAALEIDVATVRGGIERDGTLVAVSGDGETTSDRVLGALVLDGDRVAAVAVRRRRRGQGIGTRLVEAALDRRDRLIAEFDADVRPFYERLGFDVEPLDNEADRFRGTR
;
A
#
# COMPACT_ATOMS: atom_id res chain seq x y z
N MET A 1 -16.40 -1.80 2.13
CA MET A 1 -14.97 -1.47 2.26
C MET A 1 -14.69 -0.33 1.31
N ARG A 2 -14.05 0.72 1.80
CA ARG A 2 -13.65 1.89 1.01
C ARG A 2 -12.17 2.19 1.23
N VAL A 3 -11.56 2.84 0.24
CA VAL A 3 -10.20 3.40 0.34
C VAL A 3 -10.32 4.91 0.52
N ARG A 4 -9.55 5.46 1.44
CA ARG A 4 -9.45 6.91 1.69
C ARG A 4 -8.02 7.28 2.07
N GLU A 5 -7.71 8.57 2.02
CA GLU A 5 -6.51 9.10 2.66
C GLU A 5 -6.51 8.79 4.16
N ALA A 6 -5.34 8.45 4.65
CA ALA A 6 -5.07 8.27 6.05
C ALA A 6 -4.95 9.63 6.73
N THR A 7 -5.37 9.68 7.99
CA THR A 7 -5.19 10.83 8.88
C THR A 7 -4.17 10.47 9.95
N GLU A 8 -3.68 11.45 10.71
CA GLU A 8 -2.78 11.17 11.86
C GLU A 8 -3.41 10.19 12.87
N ALA A 9 -4.75 10.18 12.99
CA ALA A 9 -5.47 9.23 13.85
C ALA A 9 -5.36 7.77 13.36
N ASP A 10 -5.11 7.55 12.07
CA ASP A 10 -4.93 6.21 11.50
C ASP A 10 -3.51 5.67 11.71
N LEU A 11 -2.53 6.52 12.06
CA LEU A 11 -1.12 6.15 12.14
C LEU A 11 -0.87 4.88 12.98
N PRO A 12 -1.42 4.72 14.20
CA PRO A 12 -1.22 3.50 14.98
C PRO A 12 -1.79 2.25 14.29
N ALA A 13 -2.91 2.39 13.59
CA ALA A 13 -3.55 1.28 12.90
C ALA A 13 -2.82 0.92 11.59
N VAL A 14 -2.26 1.90 10.90
CA VAL A 14 -1.38 1.71 9.74
C VAL A 14 -0.12 0.96 10.17
N MET A 15 0.61 1.45 11.19
CA MET A 15 1.80 0.77 11.70
C MET A 15 1.50 -0.67 12.09
N ASN A 16 0.38 -0.91 12.80
CA ASN A 16 -0.03 -2.28 13.17
C ASN A 16 -0.24 -3.21 11.96
N VAL A 17 -0.69 -2.68 10.81
CA VAL A 17 -0.84 -3.46 9.58
C VAL A 17 0.51 -3.73 8.92
N LEU A 18 1.40 -2.73 8.87
CA LEU A 18 2.74 -2.84 8.28
C LEU A 18 3.62 -3.80 9.09
N ASP A 19 3.63 -3.66 10.42
CA ASP A 19 4.31 -4.57 11.36
C ASP A 19 3.79 -6.01 11.20
N GLY A 20 2.48 -6.18 11.09
CA GLY A 20 1.85 -7.49 10.88
C GLY A 20 2.15 -8.12 9.51
N ALA A 21 2.70 -7.36 8.58
CA ALA A 21 3.22 -7.83 7.30
C ALA A 21 4.76 -7.96 7.29
N ALA A 22 5.43 -7.69 8.41
CA ALA A 22 6.89 -7.68 8.55
C ALA A 22 7.59 -6.75 7.54
N LEU A 23 6.98 -5.60 7.22
CA LEU A 23 7.61 -4.59 6.38
C LEU A 23 8.47 -3.67 7.23
N GLU A 24 9.73 -3.48 6.83
CA GLU A 24 10.63 -2.50 7.44
C GLU A 24 10.31 -1.11 6.90
N ILE A 25 9.51 -0.36 7.65
CA ILE A 25 9.19 1.04 7.36
C ILE A 25 9.09 1.82 8.66
N ASP A 26 9.77 2.96 8.72
CA ASP A 26 9.79 3.79 9.90
C ASP A 26 8.53 4.67 9.99
N VAL A 27 8.19 5.07 11.22
CA VAL A 27 7.01 5.90 11.51
C VAL A 27 7.11 7.28 10.84
N ALA A 28 8.32 7.82 10.62
CA ALA A 28 8.48 9.14 10.02
C ALA A 28 8.15 9.11 8.52
N THR A 29 8.49 8.03 7.82
CA THR A 29 8.05 7.79 6.43
C THR A 29 6.52 7.73 6.35
N VAL A 30 5.85 6.99 7.23
CA VAL A 30 4.38 6.90 7.23
C VAL A 30 3.73 8.24 7.53
N ARG A 31 4.23 8.96 8.55
CA ARG A 31 3.72 10.29 8.92
C ARG A 31 3.96 11.30 7.79
N GLY A 32 5.15 11.31 7.20
CA GLY A 32 5.46 12.16 6.05
C GLY A 32 4.61 11.85 4.82
N GLY A 33 4.19 10.60 4.65
CA GLY A 33 3.20 10.19 3.64
C GLY A 33 1.80 10.72 3.97
N ILE A 34 1.36 10.66 5.24
CA ILE A 34 0.07 11.23 5.68
C ILE A 34 0.03 12.74 5.41
N GLU A 35 1.09 13.46 5.77
CA GLU A 35 1.18 14.92 5.58
C GLU A 35 1.17 15.36 4.11
N ARG A 36 1.49 14.46 3.17
CA ARG A 36 1.57 14.71 1.73
C ARG A 36 0.46 14.02 0.93
N ASP A 37 -0.59 13.56 1.61
CA ASP A 37 -1.70 12.80 1.02
C ASP A 37 -1.22 11.56 0.24
N GLY A 38 -0.09 10.99 0.65
CA GLY A 38 0.57 9.81 0.09
C GLY A 38 0.23 8.51 0.81
N THR A 39 -0.44 8.55 1.96
CA THR A 39 -0.83 7.35 2.71
C THR A 39 -2.32 7.08 2.53
N LEU A 40 -2.65 5.89 2.03
CA LEU A 40 -4.03 5.42 1.82
C LEU A 40 -4.35 4.26 2.77
N VAL A 41 -5.58 4.24 3.28
CA VAL A 41 -6.11 3.14 4.11
C VAL A 41 -7.36 2.55 3.51
N ALA A 42 -7.44 1.21 3.55
CA ALA A 42 -8.67 0.48 3.27
C ALA A 42 -9.37 0.17 4.59
N VAL A 43 -10.63 0.59 4.75
CA VAL A 43 -11.37 0.46 6.02
C VAL A 43 -12.62 -0.42 5.89
N SER A 44 -12.97 -1.13 6.99
CA SER A 44 -14.19 -1.93 7.08
C SER A 44 -15.41 -1.07 7.39
N GLY A 45 -15.95 -0.40 6.38
CA GLY A 45 -17.21 0.31 6.50
C GLY A 45 -17.56 1.13 5.26
N ASP A 46 -18.73 1.76 5.37
CA ASP A 46 -19.45 2.59 4.40
C ASP A 46 -19.27 4.08 4.72
N GLY A 47 -18.77 4.42 5.91
CA GLY A 47 -18.57 5.79 6.41
C GLY A 47 -19.61 6.27 7.44
N GLU A 48 -20.59 5.43 7.83
CA GLU A 48 -21.66 5.81 8.76
C GLU A 48 -21.35 5.52 10.24
N THR A 49 -20.29 4.77 10.57
CA THR A 49 -19.95 4.42 11.96
C THR A 49 -18.49 4.75 12.27
N THR A 50 -18.23 5.35 13.44
CA THR A 50 -16.90 5.68 14.00
C THR A 50 -15.98 4.46 14.24
N SER A 51 -16.40 3.24 13.87
CA SER A 51 -15.67 1.98 14.12
C SER A 51 -14.96 1.42 12.87
N ASP A 52 -14.79 2.23 11.82
CA ASP A 52 -14.07 1.88 10.60
C ASP A 52 -12.67 1.30 10.93
N ARG A 53 -12.49 -0.02 10.81
CA ARG A 53 -11.21 -0.69 11.08
C ARG A 53 -10.32 -0.69 9.85
N VAL A 54 -9.06 -0.27 10.00
CA VAL A 54 -8.04 -0.38 8.95
C VAL A 54 -7.74 -1.86 8.65
N LEU A 55 -8.00 -2.26 7.40
CA LEU A 55 -7.80 -3.60 6.85
C LEU A 55 -6.50 -3.73 6.06
N GLY A 56 -6.05 -2.62 5.48
CA GLY A 56 -4.83 -2.53 4.68
C GLY A 56 -4.39 -1.07 4.58
N ALA A 57 -3.11 -0.88 4.26
CA ALA A 57 -2.51 0.43 4.07
C ALA A 57 -1.57 0.42 2.86
N LEU A 58 -1.44 1.57 2.21
CA LEU A 58 -0.44 1.86 1.20
C LEU A 58 0.22 3.18 1.55
N VAL A 59 1.55 3.25 1.48
CA VAL A 59 2.36 4.43 1.78
C VAL A 59 3.17 4.78 0.54
N LEU A 60 3.05 6.02 0.09
CA LEU A 60 3.85 6.59 -0.99
C LEU A 60 4.97 7.47 -0.43
N ASP A 61 6.13 7.39 -1.09
CA ASP A 61 7.20 8.37 -1.02
C ASP A 61 7.41 8.94 -2.44
N GLY A 62 6.76 10.09 -2.70
CA GLY A 62 6.67 10.63 -4.06
C GLY A 62 5.87 9.73 -5.00
N ASP A 63 6.51 9.24 -6.07
CA ASP A 63 5.95 8.26 -7.01
C ASP A 63 6.25 6.80 -6.61
N ARG A 64 7.04 6.57 -5.56
CA ARG A 64 7.37 5.21 -5.11
C ARG A 64 6.38 4.70 -4.08
N VAL A 65 5.91 3.47 -4.27
CA VAL A 65 5.20 2.69 -3.25
C VAL A 65 6.24 2.23 -2.22
N ALA A 66 6.33 2.95 -1.11
CA ALA A 66 7.22 2.62 0.00
C ALA A 66 6.75 1.37 0.76
N ALA A 67 5.43 1.22 0.91
CA ALA A 67 4.84 0.01 1.48
C ALA A 67 3.41 -0.22 0.98
N VAL A 68 3.03 -1.48 0.84
CA VAL A 68 1.63 -1.89 0.70
C VAL A 68 1.39 -3.16 1.49
N ALA A 69 0.39 -3.15 2.37
CA ALA A 69 0.11 -4.30 3.23
C ALA A 69 -1.39 -4.46 3.47
N VAL A 70 -1.80 -5.73 3.63
CA VAL A 70 -3.16 -6.11 4.01
C VAL A 70 -3.08 -7.11 5.15
N ARG A 71 -3.94 -6.92 6.17
CA ARG A 71 -4.08 -7.85 7.29
C ARG A 71 -4.24 -9.28 6.78
N ARG A 72 -3.47 -10.23 7.34
CA ARG A 72 -3.41 -11.63 6.88
C ARG A 72 -4.78 -12.29 6.65
N ARG A 73 -5.73 -12.10 7.57
CA ARG A 73 -7.10 -12.66 7.50
C ARG A 73 -8.00 -12.01 6.42
N ARG A 74 -7.51 -10.98 5.74
CA ARG A 74 -8.23 -10.19 4.72
C ARG A 74 -7.56 -10.22 3.35
N ARG A 75 -6.46 -10.96 3.20
CA ARG A 75 -5.79 -11.18 1.91
C ARG A 75 -6.69 -11.99 0.98
N GLY A 76 -6.48 -11.86 -0.33
CA GLY A 76 -7.31 -12.53 -1.35
C GLY A 76 -8.69 -11.91 -1.58
N GLN A 77 -9.00 -10.76 -0.96
CA GLN A 77 -10.29 -10.07 -1.09
C GLN A 77 -10.22 -8.81 -1.97
N GLY A 78 -9.16 -8.66 -2.78
CA GLY A 78 -8.95 -7.49 -3.64
C GLY A 78 -8.56 -6.19 -2.92
N ILE A 79 -8.29 -6.22 -1.61
CA ILE A 79 -7.97 -5.00 -0.84
C ILE A 79 -6.69 -4.31 -1.34
N GLY A 80 -5.62 -5.09 -1.58
CA GLY A 80 -4.36 -4.56 -2.11
C GLY A 80 -4.54 -3.94 -3.49
N THR A 81 -5.32 -4.61 -4.36
CA THR A 81 -5.67 -4.10 -5.70
C THR A 81 -6.34 -2.74 -5.60
N ARG A 82 -7.37 -2.61 -4.74
CA ARG A 82 -8.10 -1.35 -4.56
C ARG A 82 -7.22 -0.23 -3.98
N LEU A 83 -6.24 -0.56 -3.12
CA LEU A 83 -5.27 0.41 -2.61
C LEU A 83 -4.36 0.94 -3.73
N VAL A 84 -3.81 0.06 -4.56
CA VAL A 84 -2.92 0.47 -5.67
C VAL A 84 -3.68 1.20 -6.76
N GLU A 85 -4.88 0.76 -7.13
CA GLU A 85 -5.76 1.47 -8.06
C GLU A 85 -6.06 2.90 -7.56
N ALA A 86 -6.41 3.04 -6.27
CA ALA A 86 -6.66 4.34 -5.68
C ALA A 86 -5.40 5.25 -5.68
N ALA A 87 -4.20 4.66 -5.61
CA ALA A 87 -2.96 5.42 -5.74
C ALA A 87 -2.71 5.84 -7.20
N LEU A 88 -2.97 4.97 -8.17
CA LEU A 88 -2.87 5.27 -9.61
C LEU A 88 -3.87 6.34 -10.05
N ASP A 89 -5.08 6.36 -9.46
CA ASP A 89 -6.07 7.41 -9.73
C ASP A 89 -5.61 8.79 -9.24
N ARG A 90 -4.60 8.84 -8.35
CA ARG A 90 -4.08 10.07 -7.71
C ARG A 90 -2.73 10.52 -8.23
N ARG A 91 -1.98 9.63 -8.88
CA ARG A 91 -0.59 9.86 -9.30
C ARG A 91 -0.46 9.44 -10.76
N ASP A 92 0.16 10.29 -11.57
CA ASP A 92 0.40 10.01 -12.99
C ASP A 92 1.35 8.82 -13.20
N ARG A 93 2.13 8.48 -12.17
CA ARG A 93 3.11 7.40 -12.19
C ARG A 93 3.27 6.77 -10.81
N LEU A 94 3.43 5.45 -10.78
CA LEU A 94 3.85 4.69 -9.61
C LEU A 94 5.01 3.74 -9.93
N ILE A 95 5.93 3.66 -8.97
CA ILE A 95 7.06 2.73 -8.98
C ILE A 95 6.94 1.84 -7.74
N ALA A 96 7.02 0.52 -7.90
CA ALA A 96 7.03 -0.41 -6.77
C ALA A 96 8.22 -1.35 -6.90
N GLU A 97 8.93 -1.58 -5.81
CA GLU A 97 9.96 -2.62 -5.73
C GLU A 97 9.49 -3.71 -4.78
N PHE A 98 9.61 -4.97 -5.20
CA PHE A 98 8.99 -6.10 -4.50
C PHE A 98 9.70 -7.41 -4.79
N ASP A 99 9.44 -8.40 -3.94
CA ASP A 99 9.99 -9.75 -4.07
C ASP A 99 9.23 -10.57 -5.13
N ALA A 100 9.89 -11.60 -5.65
CA ALA A 100 9.39 -12.45 -6.74
C ALA A 100 7.98 -13.01 -6.53
N ASP A 101 7.58 -13.30 -5.28
CA ASP A 101 6.26 -13.85 -4.94
C ASP A 101 5.12 -12.83 -5.11
N VAL A 102 5.44 -11.53 -5.07
CA VAL A 102 4.48 -10.43 -5.28
C VAL A 102 4.33 -10.07 -6.76
N ARG A 103 5.22 -10.54 -7.64
CA ARG A 103 5.19 -10.24 -9.08
C ARG A 103 3.81 -10.44 -9.75
N PRO A 104 3.10 -11.57 -9.56
CA PRO A 104 1.79 -11.76 -10.19
C PRO A 104 0.73 -10.75 -9.75
N PHE A 105 0.90 -10.11 -8.59
CA PHE A 105 0.00 -9.06 -8.13
C PHE A 105 0.17 -7.77 -8.94
N TYR A 106 1.40 -7.31 -9.15
CA TYR A 106 1.69 -6.10 -9.92
C TYR A 106 1.44 -6.27 -11.42
N GLU A 107 1.75 -7.45 -11.99
CA GLU A 107 1.46 -7.75 -13.40
C GLU A 107 -0.05 -7.69 -13.71
N ARG A 108 -0.90 -8.20 -12.80
CA ARG A 108 -2.37 -8.12 -12.95
C ARG A 108 -2.90 -6.69 -12.87
N LEU A 109 -2.17 -5.82 -12.16
CA LEU A 109 -2.42 -4.39 -12.11
C LEU A 109 -1.82 -3.66 -13.31
N GLY A 110 -1.27 -4.36 -14.31
CA GLY A 110 -0.75 -3.77 -15.54
C GLY A 110 0.54 -2.96 -15.35
N PHE A 111 1.29 -3.20 -14.27
CA PHE A 111 2.64 -2.67 -14.15
C PHE A 111 3.55 -3.37 -15.16
N ASP A 112 4.44 -2.61 -15.79
CA ASP A 112 5.59 -3.15 -16.50
C ASP A 112 6.64 -3.57 -15.47
N VAL A 113 7.02 -4.86 -15.47
CA VAL A 113 7.83 -5.47 -14.41
C VAL A 113 9.17 -5.95 -14.97
N GLU A 114 10.25 -5.39 -14.43
CA GLU A 114 11.64 -5.73 -14.74
C GLU A 114 12.37 -6.27 -13.50
N PRO A 115 13.31 -7.22 -13.64
CA PRO A 115 14.20 -7.60 -12.54
C PRO A 115 15.05 -6.41 -12.08
N LEU A 116 15.34 -6.35 -10.77
CA LEU A 116 16.30 -5.37 -10.26
C LEU A 116 17.72 -5.91 -10.45
N ASP A 117 18.58 -5.13 -11.11
CA ASP A 117 19.96 -5.54 -11.37
C ASP A 117 20.66 -5.95 -10.07
N ASN A 118 21.29 -7.13 -10.10
CA ASN A 118 22.06 -7.74 -8.99
C ASN A 118 21.25 -8.45 -7.88
N GLU A 119 19.93 -8.58 -8.00
CA GLU A 119 19.10 -9.29 -7.01
C GLU A 119 18.12 -10.25 -7.71
N ALA A 120 18.46 -11.55 -7.74
CA ALA A 120 17.73 -12.55 -8.54
C ALA A 120 16.23 -12.68 -8.20
N ASP A 121 15.84 -12.29 -6.99
CA ASP A 121 14.47 -12.42 -6.47
C ASP A 121 13.76 -11.07 -6.25
N ARG A 122 14.33 -9.96 -6.75
CA ARG A 122 13.72 -8.63 -6.63
C ARG A 122 13.37 -8.04 -7.98
N PHE A 123 12.25 -7.33 -8.01
CA PHE A 123 11.67 -6.75 -9.21
C PHE A 123 11.29 -5.31 -8.97
N ARG A 124 11.26 -4.53 -10.04
CA ARG A 124 10.66 -3.21 -10.11
C ARG A 124 9.47 -3.26 -11.06
N GLY A 125 8.33 -2.77 -10.60
CA GLY A 125 7.18 -2.46 -11.43
C GLY A 125 7.08 -0.96 -11.67
N THR A 126 6.70 -0.54 -12.88
CA THR A 126 6.31 0.84 -13.18
C THR A 126 4.96 0.90 -13.90
N ARG A 127 4.13 1.89 -13.55
CA ARG A 127 2.87 2.19 -14.24
C ARG A 127 2.58 3.67 -14.21
#